data_AF-A0AAW4URG3-F1
#
_entry.id   AF-A0AAW4URG3-F1
#
_cell.length_a   1.000
_cell.length_b   1.000
_cell.length_c   1.000
_cell.angle_alpha   90.00
_cell.angle_beta   90.00
_cell.angle_gamma   90.00
#
_symmetry.space_group_name_H-M   'P 1'
#
loop_
_entity.id
_entity.type
_entity.pdbx_description
1 polymer ?
#
loop_
_entity_poly.entity_id
_entity_poly.type
_entity_poly.pdbx_seq_one_letter_code
_entity_poly.pdbx_strand_id
1 'polypeptide(L)'
;MKDDLTKLCDKIENCNKCGCHNSEIVCVKYWVGVYINRDRNKFLRLKAEVNSHKNFIDDFVILTYLMTIASILITIFGTIFSNQLIDLKIWCAILFIMFIINIIELWGKNKWGYRNKWIYYIEVVLEDMERNPAEYNISD
;
A
#
# COMPACT_ATOMS: atom_id res chain seq x y z
N MET A 1 -13.38 10.48 -3.71
CA MET A 1 -12.31 11.22 -4.41
C MET A 1 -11.37 10.16 -4.96
N LYS A 2 -11.28 9.97 -6.29
CA LYS A 2 -10.33 8.99 -6.86
C LYS A 2 -8.96 9.65 -6.81
N ASP A 3 -8.12 9.22 -5.87
CA ASP A 3 -6.77 9.75 -5.63
C ASP A 3 -6.01 9.89 -6.94
N ASP A 4 -5.44 11.07 -7.17
CA ASP A 4 -4.68 11.35 -8.37
C ASP A 4 -3.44 10.43 -8.44
N LEU A 5 -2.88 10.05 -7.28
CA LEU A 5 -1.90 8.98 -7.14
C LEU A 5 -2.37 7.64 -7.74
N THR A 6 -3.60 7.23 -7.46
CA THR A 6 -4.16 5.96 -7.98
C THR A 6 -4.25 5.98 -9.50
N LYS A 7 -4.71 7.09 -10.09
CA LYS A 7 -4.78 7.23 -11.55
C LYS A 7 -3.39 7.26 -12.18
N LEU A 8 -2.41 7.83 -11.51
CA LEU A 8 -1.02 7.86 -11.96
C LEU A 8 -0.43 6.45 -11.97
N CYS A 9 -0.63 5.66 -10.91
CA CYS A 9 -0.21 4.25 -10.86
C CYS A 9 -0.87 3.42 -11.98
N ASP A 10 -2.18 3.59 -12.22
CA ASP A 10 -2.90 2.87 -13.28
C ASP A 10 -2.36 3.22 -14.68
N LYS A 11 -1.98 4.49 -14.92
CA LYS A 11 -1.34 4.92 -16.18
C LYS A 11 0.03 4.30 -16.37
N ILE A 12 0.84 4.25 -15.32
CA ILE A 12 2.18 3.65 -15.36
C ILE A 12 2.07 2.14 -15.62
N GLU A 13 1.15 1.44 -14.94
CA GLU A 13 0.89 0.01 -15.14
C GLU A 13 0.49 -0.29 -16.58
N ASN A 14 -0.43 0.50 -17.15
CA ASN A 14 -0.86 0.34 -18.54
C ASN A 14 0.30 0.58 -19.51
N CYS A 15 1.15 1.59 -19.26
CA CYS A 15 2.30 1.84 -20.12
C CYS A 15 3.34 0.72 -20.03
N ASN A 16 3.56 0.16 -18.84
CA ASN A 16 4.48 -0.97 -18.65
C ASN A 16 4.02 -2.20 -19.43
N LYS A 17 2.71 -2.50 -19.41
CA LYS A 17 2.11 -3.60 -20.21
C LYS A 17 2.21 -3.39 -21.72
N CYS A 18 2.14 -2.14 -22.18
CA CYS A 18 2.27 -1.79 -23.59
C CYS A 18 3.72 -1.66 -24.07
N GLY A 19 4.73 -1.77 -23.18
CA GLY A 19 6.14 -1.65 -23.54
C GLY A 19 6.58 -0.23 -23.90
N CYS A 20 5.96 0.81 -23.33
CA CYS A 20 6.23 2.21 -23.67
C CYS A 20 7.71 2.63 -23.53
N HIS A 21 8.42 2.05 -22.55
CA HIS A 21 9.79 2.43 -22.21
C HIS A 21 10.60 1.19 -21.82
N ASN A 22 11.91 1.23 -22.12
CA ASN A 22 12.84 0.11 -21.92
C ASN A 22 13.07 -0.28 -20.44
N SER A 23 12.67 0.56 -19.48
CA SER A 23 12.77 0.25 -18.04
C SER A 23 11.64 0.88 -17.22
N GLU A 24 11.23 0.18 -16.15
CA GLU A 24 10.13 0.59 -15.27
C GLU A 24 10.38 1.97 -14.64
N ILE A 25 11.62 2.23 -14.21
CA ILE A 25 12.00 3.51 -13.59
C ILE A 25 11.94 4.69 -14.58
N VAL A 26 12.32 4.49 -15.84
CA VAL A 26 12.26 5.55 -16.86
C VAL A 26 10.80 5.90 -17.17
N CYS A 27 9.92 4.90 -17.22
CA CYS A 27 8.49 5.11 -17.39
C CYS A 27 7.91 5.94 -16.23
N VAL A 28 8.28 5.60 -15.00
CA VAL A 28 7.82 6.34 -13.81
C VAL A 28 8.36 7.77 -13.84
N LYS A 29 9.66 7.98 -14.11
CA LYS A 29 10.29 9.30 -14.22
C LYS A 29 9.57 10.20 -15.24
N TYR A 30 9.19 9.64 -16.40
CA TYR A 30 8.42 10.35 -17.41
C TYR A 30 7.02 10.76 -16.91
N TRP A 31 6.21 9.80 -16.43
CA TRP A 31 4.83 10.08 -16.02
C TRP A 31 4.73 10.99 -14.80
N VAL A 32 5.65 10.84 -13.84
CA VAL A 32 5.75 11.73 -12.67
C VAL A 32 6.13 13.14 -13.13
N GLY A 33 7.11 13.27 -14.05
CA GLY A 33 7.48 14.56 -14.64
C GLY A 33 6.33 15.24 -15.39
N VAL A 34 5.56 14.48 -16.18
CA VAL A 34 4.36 14.97 -16.88
C VAL A 34 3.26 15.40 -15.91
N TYR A 35 3.07 14.68 -14.80
CA TYR A 35 2.07 15.02 -13.80
C TYR A 35 2.42 16.31 -13.03
N ILE A 36 3.67 16.41 -12.57
CA ILE A 36 4.17 17.57 -11.84
C ILE A 36 4.20 18.78 -12.77
N ASN A 37 4.66 18.62 -14.01
CA ASN A 37 4.73 19.70 -15.00
C ASN A 37 5.39 20.99 -14.44
N ARG A 38 6.51 20.83 -13.73
CA ARG A 38 7.25 21.90 -13.02
C ARG A 38 6.44 22.66 -11.95
N ASP A 39 5.28 22.15 -11.55
CA ASP A 39 4.45 22.73 -10.51
C ASP A 39 4.84 22.17 -9.14
N ARG A 40 5.49 23.00 -8.32
CA ARG A 40 5.93 22.63 -6.96
C ARG A 40 4.78 22.21 -6.06
N ASN A 41 3.59 22.79 -6.22
CA ASN A 41 2.43 22.41 -5.41
C ASN A 41 1.95 21.00 -5.76
N LYS A 42 1.98 20.64 -7.05
CA LYS A 42 1.68 19.26 -7.47
C LYS A 42 2.72 18.26 -7.00
N PHE A 43 3.99 18.64 -7.01
CA PHE A 43 5.07 17.83 -6.43
C PHE A 43 4.83 17.55 -4.95
N LEU A 44 4.64 18.61 -4.15
CA LEU A 44 4.43 18.49 -2.71
C LEU A 44 3.17 17.68 -2.38
N ARG A 45 2.08 17.91 -3.13
CA ARG A 45 0.85 17.14 -2.97
C ARG A 45 1.03 15.66 -3.28
N LEU A 46 1.71 15.33 -4.39
CA LEU A 46 1.98 13.94 -4.74
C LEU A 46 2.87 13.25 -3.70
N LYS A 47 3.90 13.94 -3.20
CA LYS A 47 4.75 13.44 -2.11
C LYS A 47 3.95 13.19 -0.82
N ALA A 48 3.04 14.08 -0.46
CA ALA A 48 2.17 13.90 0.70
C ALA A 48 1.21 12.70 0.53
N GLU A 49 0.62 12.52 -0.65
CA GLU A 49 -0.25 11.37 -0.96
C GLU A 49 0.52 10.04 -0.86
N VAL A 50 1.74 9.96 -1.40
CA VAL A 50 2.62 8.79 -1.29
C VAL A 50 2.97 8.48 0.17
N ASN A 51 3.37 9.49 0.94
CA ASN A 51 3.75 9.30 2.34
C ASN A 51 2.55 8.90 3.22
N SER A 52 1.38 9.47 2.97
CA SER A 52 0.14 9.09 3.66
C SER A 52 -0.24 7.63 3.41
N HIS A 53 -0.04 7.12 2.20
CA HIS A 53 -0.32 5.72 1.86
C HIS A 53 0.63 4.77 2.58
N LYS A 54 1.90 5.14 2.71
CA LYS A 54 2.92 4.35 3.43
C LYS A 54 2.61 4.27 4.93
N ASN A 55 2.36 5.41 5.57
CA ASN A 55 1.98 5.45 6.99
C ASN A 55 0.73 4.62 7.27
N PHE A 56 -0.28 4.67 6.39
CA PHE A 56 -1.49 3.85 6.52
C PHE A 56 -1.18 2.33 6.47
N ILE A 57 -0.27 1.91 5.58
CA ILE A 57 0.15 0.51 5.50
C ILE A 57 0.88 0.10 6.78
N ASP A 58 1.83 0.92 7.26
CA ASP A 58 2.59 0.63 8.47
C ASP A 58 1.67 0.54 9.71
N ASP A 59 0.73 1.48 9.85
CA ASP A 59 -0.26 1.47 10.93
C ASP A 59 -1.17 0.24 10.87
N PHE A 60 -1.59 -0.19 9.66
CA PHE A 60 -2.38 -1.39 9.48
C PHE A 60 -1.61 -2.67 9.86
N VAL A 61 -0.32 -2.74 9.53
CA VAL A 61 0.56 -3.85 9.92
C VAL A 61 0.73 -3.89 11.44
N ILE A 62 0.90 -2.74 12.10
CA ILE A 62 0.99 -2.66 13.56
C ILE A 62 -0.32 -3.13 14.21
N LEU A 63 -1.47 -2.68 13.70
CA LEU A 63 -2.78 -3.05 14.24
C LEU A 63 -3.06 -4.56 14.10
N THR A 64 -2.75 -5.15 12.95
CA THR A 64 -2.93 -6.60 12.72
C THR A 64 -2.00 -7.43 13.63
N TYR A 65 -0.79 -6.95 13.89
CA TYR A 65 0.13 -7.56 14.85
C TYR A 65 -0.42 -7.50 16.29
N LEU A 66 -1.00 -6.38 16.72
CA LEU A 66 -1.62 -6.27 18.04
C LEU A 66 -2.82 -7.21 18.21
N MET A 67 -3.66 -7.35 17.16
CA MET A 67 -4.82 -8.24 17.18
C MET A 67 -4.43 -9.73 17.27
N THR A 68 -3.32 -10.13 16.62
CA THR A 68 -2.83 -11.51 16.73
C THR A 68 -2.32 -11.82 18.14
N ILE A 69 -1.59 -10.90 18.78
CA ILE A 69 -1.17 -11.04 20.18
C ILE A 69 -2.39 -11.18 21.10
N ALA A 70 -3.39 -10.30 20.96
CA ALA A 70 -4.62 -10.37 21.76
C ALA A 70 -5.37 -11.69 21.57
N SER A 71 -5.44 -12.19 20.34
CA SER A 71 -6.08 -13.47 20.01
C SER A 71 -5.37 -14.64 20.69
N ILE A 72 -4.04 -14.67 20.65
CA ILE A 72 -3.23 -15.70 21.32
C ILE A 72 -3.48 -15.69 22.84
N LEU A 73 -3.52 -14.50 23.45
CA LEU A 73 -3.81 -14.37 24.88
C LEU A 73 -5.20 -14.91 25.23
N ILE A 74 -6.23 -14.54 24.47
CA ILE A 74 -7.60 -15.04 24.67
C ILE A 74 -7.64 -16.56 24.54
N THR A 75 -6.93 -17.14 23.56
CA THR A 75 -6.83 -18.59 23.40
C THR A 75 -6.19 -19.26 24.61
N ILE A 76 -5.10 -18.72 25.16
CA ILE A 76 -4.43 -19.27 26.33
C ILE A 76 -5.33 -19.20 27.57
N PHE A 77 -6.03 -18.09 27.77
CA PHE A 77 -7.00 -17.98 28.88
C PHE A 77 -8.20 -18.92 28.68
N GLY A 78 -8.70 -19.06 27.46
CA GLY A 78 -9.82 -19.95 27.14
C GLY A 78 -9.52 -21.42 27.43
N THR A 79 -8.31 -21.91 27.08
CA THR A 79 -7.93 -23.31 27.33
C THR A 79 -7.76 -23.64 28.81
N ILE A 80 -7.36 -22.68 29.64
CA ILE A 80 -7.19 -22.87 31.09
C ILE A 80 -8.55 -23.00 31.81
N PHE A 81 -9.61 -22.37 31.30
CA PHE A 81 -10.94 -22.29 31.95
C PHE A 81 -12.04 -23.12 31.26
N SER A 82 -11.69 -24.00 30.32
CA SER A 82 -12.62 -24.57 29.33
C SER A 82 -13.57 -25.69 29.81
N ASN A 83 -14.82 -25.62 29.33
CA ASN A 83 -15.80 -26.70 29.24
C ASN A 83 -15.84 -27.24 27.78
N GLN A 84 -15.56 -28.53 27.58
CA GLN A 84 -15.24 -29.17 26.29
C GLN A 84 -16.20 -28.92 25.09
N LEU A 85 -17.50 -28.70 25.31
CA LEU A 85 -18.48 -28.54 24.22
C LEU A 85 -18.67 -27.09 23.73
N ILE A 86 -18.46 -26.11 24.62
CA ILE A 86 -18.57 -24.68 24.26
C ILE A 86 -17.34 -24.25 23.46
N ASP A 87 -16.19 -24.85 23.78
CA ASP A 87 -14.92 -24.62 23.10
C ASP A 87 -14.94 -24.95 21.61
N LEU A 88 -15.53 -26.08 21.20
CA LEU A 88 -15.51 -26.49 19.79
C LEU A 88 -16.25 -25.49 18.89
N LYS A 89 -17.39 -24.97 19.33
CA LYS A 89 -18.18 -23.98 18.56
C LYS A 89 -17.46 -22.64 18.48
N ILE A 90 -16.83 -22.20 19.57
CA ILE A 90 -16.03 -20.96 19.60
C ILE A 90 -14.82 -21.09 18.69
N TRP A 91 -14.10 -22.22 18.74
CA TRP A 91 -12.97 -22.49 17.85
C TRP A 91 -13.36 -22.51 16.37
N CYS A 92 -14.46 -23.17 16.02
CA CYS A 92 -14.98 -23.14 14.64
C CYS A 92 -15.34 -21.72 14.19
N ALA A 93 -15.94 -20.90 15.07
CA ALA A 93 -16.27 -19.51 14.75
C ALA A 93 -15.02 -18.64 14.53
N ILE A 94 -13.99 -18.80 15.37
CA ILE A 94 -12.71 -18.08 15.22
C ILE A 94 -12.03 -18.46 13.91
N LEU A 95 -11.96 -19.76 13.58
CA LEU A 95 -11.38 -20.23 12.32
C LEU A 95 -12.14 -19.70 11.10
N PHE A 96 -13.47 -19.64 11.18
CA PHE A 96 -14.29 -19.09 10.11
C PHE A 96 -14.03 -17.59 9.91
N ILE A 97 -13.92 -16.82 10.99
CA ILE A 97 -13.58 -15.38 10.93
C ILE A 97 -12.19 -15.19 10.33
N MET A 98 -11.19 -15.96 10.76
CA MET A 98 -9.85 -15.90 10.17
C MET A 98 -9.86 -16.22 8.68
N PHE A 99 -10.66 -17.20 8.25
CA PHE A 99 -10.80 -17.54 6.83
C PHE A 99 -11.39 -16.39 6.00
N ILE A 100 -12.43 -15.71 6.52
CA ILE A 100 -13.03 -14.54 5.87
C ILE A 100 -12.01 -13.39 5.76
N ILE A 101 -11.24 -13.12 6.82
CA ILE A 101 -10.18 -12.09 6.79
C ILE A 101 -9.14 -12.42 5.72
N ASN A 102 -8.68 -13.67 5.62
CA ASN A 102 -7.72 -14.10 4.60
C ASN A 102 -8.25 -13.90 3.17
N ILE A 103 -9.54 -14.18 2.92
CA ILE A 103 -10.15 -13.92 1.60
C ILE A 103 -10.14 -12.42 1.27
N ILE A 104 -10.50 -11.57 2.24
CA ILE A 104 -10.52 -10.11 2.07
C ILE A 104 -9.10 -9.60 1.78
N GLU A 105 -8.10 -10.07 2.52
CA GLU A 105 -6.70 -9.71 2.28
C GLU A 105 -6.18 -10.15 0.92
N LEU A 106 -6.52 -11.37 0.49
CA LEU A 106 -6.12 -11.89 -0.82
C LEU A 106 -6.73 -11.05 -1.97
N TRP A 107 -8.00 -10.66 -1.83
CA TRP A 107 -8.67 -9.76 -2.78
C TRP A 107 -8.05 -8.35 -2.78
N GLY A 108 -7.72 -7.83 -1.61
CA GLY A 108 -7.02 -6.55 -1.45
C GLY A 108 -5.65 -6.56 -2.14
N LYS A 109 -4.82 -7.57 -1.85
CA LYS A 109 -3.50 -7.74 -2.46
C LYS A 109 -3.55 -7.88 -3.97
N ASN A 110 -4.49 -8.66 -4.52
CA ASN A 110 -4.58 -8.84 -5.97
C ASN A 110 -4.99 -7.54 -6.68
N LYS A 111 -5.88 -6.75 -6.08
CA LYS A 111 -6.38 -5.50 -6.68
C LYS A 111 -5.44 -4.30 -6.48
N TRP A 112 -4.66 -4.28 -5.40
CA TRP A 112 -3.81 -3.13 -5.02
C TRP A 112 -2.31 -3.42 -5.05
N GLY A 113 -1.90 -4.67 -5.24
CA GLY A 113 -0.49 -5.08 -5.17
C GLY A 113 0.41 -4.39 -6.19
N TYR A 114 -0.07 -4.23 -7.43
CA TYR A 114 0.69 -3.48 -8.45
C TYR A 114 0.80 -1.99 -8.10
N ARG A 115 -0.20 -1.41 -7.42
CA ARG A 115 -0.17 0.01 -7.04
C ARG A 115 0.89 0.27 -5.97
N ASN A 116 1.01 -0.61 -4.97
CA ASN A 116 2.08 -0.51 -3.98
C ASN A 116 3.46 -0.54 -4.64
N LYS A 117 3.66 -1.42 -5.65
CA LYS A 117 4.89 -1.44 -6.44
C LYS A 117 5.16 -0.07 -7.06
N TRP A 118 4.18 0.53 -7.75
CA TRP A 118 4.36 1.83 -8.40
C TRP A 118 4.53 2.99 -7.43
N ILE A 119 3.84 2.97 -6.28
CA ILE A 119 3.99 3.98 -5.23
C ILE A 119 5.45 4.01 -4.73
N TYR A 120 6.09 2.86 -4.56
CA TYR A 120 7.50 2.77 -4.20
C TYR A 120 8.42 3.40 -5.27
N TYR A 121 8.20 3.10 -6.56
CA TYR A 121 8.98 3.74 -7.63
C TYR A 121 8.74 5.26 -7.72
N ILE A 122 7.51 5.71 -7.50
CA ILE A 122 7.17 7.14 -7.47
C ILE A 122 7.90 7.82 -6.30
N GLU A 123 7.95 7.20 -5.11
CA GLU A 123 8.70 7.70 -3.95
C GLU A 123 10.18 7.94 -4.32
N VAL A 124 10.85 6.92 -4.87
CA VAL A 124 12.26 7.01 -5.28
C VAL A 124 12.48 8.12 -6.30
N VAL A 125 11.58 8.29 -7.27
CA VAL A 125 11.68 9.36 -8.27
C VAL A 125 11.46 10.73 -7.64
N LEU A 126 10.51 10.87 -6.71
CA LEU A 126 10.28 12.13 -5.99
C LEU A 126 11.46 12.53 -5.11
N GLU A 127 12.09 11.56 -4.44
CA GLU A 127 13.32 11.78 -3.66
C GLU A 127 14.49 12.20 -4.56
N ASP A 128 14.65 11.58 -5.73
CA ASP A 128 15.68 11.98 -6.69
C ASP A 128 15.43 13.39 -7.25
N MET A 129 14.17 13.73 -7.56
CA MET A 129 13.77 15.08 -7.97
C MET A 129 14.04 16.15 -6.90
N GLU A 130 13.83 15.81 -5.63
CA GLU A 130 14.13 16.70 -4.49
C GLU A 130 15.63 16.89 -4.28
N ARG A 131 16.42 15.82 -4.47
CA ARG A 131 17.87 15.85 -4.32
C ARG A 131 18.57 16.55 -5.48
N ASN A 132 18.04 16.42 -6.69
CA ASN A 132 18.64 16.91 -7.94
C ASN A 132 17.69 17.85 -8.73
N PRO A 133 17.19 18.96 -8.13
CA PRO A 133 16.15 19.79 -8.75
C PRO A 133 16.56 20.43 -10.09
N ALA A 134 17.87 20.66 -10.28
CA ALA A 134 18.46 21.22 -11.50
C ALA A 134 18.28 20.31 -12.74
N GLU A 135 18.21 18.99 -12.56
CA GLU A 135 17.99 18.04 -13.66
C GLU A 135 16.54 18.09 -14.16
N TYR A 136 15.61 18.51 -13.30
CA TYR A 136 14.16 18.43 -13.55
C TYR A 136 13.50 19.78 -13.83
N ASN A 137 14.25 20.89 -13.81
CA ASN A 137 13.75 22.26 -14.01
C ASN A 137 12.54 22.60 -13.12
N ILE A 138 12.52 22.10 -11.89
CA ILE A 138 11.49 22.45 -10.90
C ILE A 138 11.96 23.78 -10.29
N SER A 139 11.48 24.90 -10.84
CA SER A 139 11.83 26.24 -10.36
C SER A 139 11.16 26.53 -9.01
N ASP A 140 11.87 27.22 -8.12
CA ASP A 140 11.36 27.68 -6.81
C ASP A 140 10.08 28.52 -6.91
#